data_AF-W7BF92-F1
#
_entry.id   AF-W7BF92-F1
#
_cell.length_a   1.000
_cell.length_b   1.000
_cell.length_c   1.000
_cell.angle_alpha   90.00
_cell.angle_beta   90.00
_cell.angle_gamma   90.00
#
_symmetry.space_group_name_H-M   'P 1'
#
loop_
_entity.id
_entity.type
_entity.pdbx_description
1 polymer ?
#
loop_
_entity_poly.entity_id
_entity_poly.type
_entity_poly.pdbx_seq_one_letter_code
_entity_poly.pdbx_strand_id
1 'polypeptide(L)'
;MYDFSLSGSTYVLDQAVYAGSYGEHIHTIALVVNKVQKATATKGNGMYTFTNMTAWIKNNEDMVEIVGIDAQGVVRKTYPLSIKDERLLVSDYVLGEDTYQGTFGGAISKVRLWVDGGVKQQAQTSQGTFTFSGLVPDVIKNDRVLLEIVGVNSNYVELARRVVPIVDYHLRLATATYILGSP
;
A
#
# COMPACT_ATOMS: atom_id res chain seq x y z
N MET A 1 -19.71 37.63 5.19
CA MET A 1 -19.28 36.51 6.04
C MET A 1 -18.03 35.94 5.39
N TYR A 2 -16.96 35.67 6.15
CA TYR A 2 -15.75 35.09 5.57
C TYR A 2 -15.92 33.59 5.37
N ASP A 3 -15.46 33.06 4.24
CA ASP A 3 -15.40 31.64 3.94
C ASP A 3 -13.94 31.15 3.94
N PHE A 4 -13.55 30.54 5.07
CA PHE A 4 -12.24 29.92 5.27
C PHE A 4 -12.35 28.39 5.30
N SER A 5 -13.34 27.82 4.63
CA SER A 5 -13.48 26.36 4.53
C SER A 5 -12.25 25.74 3.87
N LEU A 6 -11.90 24.54 4.33
CA LEU A 6 -10.80 23.74 3.79
C LEU A 6 -11.15 22.28 4.03
N SER A 7 -11.11 21.47 2.98
CA SER A 7 -11.47 20.05 3.06
C SER A 7 -10.57 19.20 2.17
N GLY A 8 -10.60 17.89 2.38
CA GLY A 8 -9.98 16.90 1.51
C GLY A 8 -10.26 15.49 2.01
N SER A 9 -9.84 14.48 1.25
CA SER A 9 -10.05 13.07 1.61
C SER A 9 -8.91 12.53 2.48
N THR A 10 -9.05 11.28 2.95
CA THR A 10 -7.89 10.54 3.48
C THR A 10 -6.80 10.45 2.42
N TYR A 11 -5.54 10.56 2.84
CA TYR A 11 -4.40 10.35 1.97
C TYR A 11 -3.98 8.89 1.98
N VAL A 12 -4.12 8.17 0.87
CA VAL A 12 -3.51 6.86 0.67
C VAL A 12 -2.02 7.07 0.40
N LEU A 13 -1.16 6.40 1.17
CA LEU A 13 0.29 6.51 1.01
C LEU A 13 0.72 6.11 -0.42
N ASP A 14 1.79 6.73 -0.91
CA ASP A 14 2.29 6.60 -2.29
C ASP A 14 1.40 7.17 -3.42
N GLN A 15 0.24 7.76 -3.13
CA GLN A 15 -0.49 8.49 -4.18
C GLN A 15 0.27 9.78 -4.57
N ALA A 16 0.45 10.02 -5.86
CA ALA A 16 1.25 11.16 -6.34
C ALA A 16 0.53 12.51 -6.22
N VAL A 17 -0.79 12.49 -6.28
CA VAL A 17 -1.65 13.68 -6.34
C VAL A 17 -2.61 13.67 -5.16
N TYR A 18 -2.81 14.82 -4.55
CA TYR A 18 -3.82 15.02 -3.51
C TYR A 18 -4.61 16.29 -3.81
N ALA A 19 -5.92 16.24 -3.62
CA ALA A 19 -6.81 17.35 -3.92
C ALA A 19 -7.89 17.52 -2.85
N GLY A 20 -8.47 18.72 -2.80
CA GLY A 20 -9.57 19.05 -1.92
C GLY A 20 -10.19 20.39 -2.31
N SER A 21 -11.08 20.90 -1.45
CA SER A 21 -11.75 22.19 -1.68
C SER A 21 -11.34 23.26 -0.67
N TYR A 22 -11.46 24.51 -1.08
CA TYR A 22 -11.17 25.67 -0.24
C TYR A 22 -12.19 26.78 -0.43
N GLY A 23 -12.41 27.56 0.64
CA GLY A 23 -13.30 28.70 0.66
C GLY A 23 -12.67 29.95 0.04
N GLU A 24 -13.51 30.85 -0.47
CA GLU A 24 -13.11 32.02 -1.25
C GLU A 24 -12.03 32.88 -0.57
N HIS A 25 -12.02 32.96 0.75
CA HIS A 25 -11.13 33.84 1.51
C HIS A 25 -9.81 33.15 1.94
N ILE A 26 -9.58 31.90 1.53
CA ILE A 26 -8.25 31.29 1.60
C ILE A 26 -7.43 31.75 0.40
N HIS A 27 -6.34 32.46 0.65
CA HIS A 27 -5.43 32.97 -0.38
C HIS A 27 -4.37 31.93 -0.76
N THR A 28 -3.73 31.28 0.22
CA THR A 28 -2.67 30.28 0.02
C THR A 28 -3.00 28.99 0.75
N ILE A 29 -2.60 27.86 0.18
CA ILE A 29 -2.75 26.54 0.82
C ILE A 29 -1.39 25.85 0.82
N ALA A 30 -0.89 25.50 1.99
CA ALA A 30 0.42 24.91 2.19
C ALA A 30 0.30 23.44 2.63
N LEU A 31 1.18 22.59 2.10
CA LEU A 31 1.44 21.25 2.63
C LEU A 31 2.55 21.39 3.66
N VAL A 32 2.24 21.04 4.91
CA VAL A 32 3.20 21.01 6.00
C VAL A 32 3.39 19.56 6.41
N VAL A 33 4.64 19.09 6.41
CA VAL A 33 5.01 17.75 6.83
C VAL A 33 6.05 17.86 7.93
N ASN A 34 5.78 17.25 9.08
CA ASN A 34 6.63 17.28 10.27
C ASN A 34 7.02 18.73 10.64
N LYS A 35 6.03 19.62 10.67
CA LYS A 35 6.15 21.07 10.98
C LYS A 35 6.94 21.91 9.97
N VAL A 36 7.31 21.34 8.81
CA VAL A 36 8.01 22.05 7.75
C VAL A 36 7.11 22.19 6.53
N GLN A 37 6.94 23.41 6.02
CA GLN A 37 6.26 23.62 4.75
C GLN A 37 7.07 23.00 3.61
N LYS A 38 6.43 22.09 2.86
CA LYS A 38 7.04 21.36 1.74
C LYS A 38 6.59 21.87 0.37
N ALA A 39 5.34 22.30 0.27
CA ALA A 39 4.77 22.74 -0.99
C ALA A 39 3.63 23.74 -0.78
N THR A 40 3.27 24.44 -1.85
CA THR A 40 2.06 25.25 -1.96
C THR A 40 1.18 24.65 -3.04
N ALA A 41 -0.13 24.59 -2.79
CA ALA A 41 -1.07 23.98 -3.73
C ALA A 41 -1.27 24.85 -4.97
N THR A 42 -1.55 24.21 -6.11
CA THR A 42 -2.21 24.88 -7.24
C THR A 42 -3.69 25.03 -6.90
N LYS A 43 -4.30 26.19 -7.18
CA LYS A 43 -5.70 26.49 -6.87
C LYS A 43 -6.48 26.85 -8.14
N GLY A 44 -7.76 26.49 -8.19
CA GLY A 44 -8.69 26.92 -9.23
C GLY A 44 -10.12 26.40 -8.97
N ASN A 45 -11.12 27.22 -9.27
CA ASN A 45 -12.55 26.85 -9.15
C ASN A 45 -12.94 26.27 -7.77
N GLY A 46 -12.42 26.85 -6.68
CA GLY A 46 -12.67 26.37 -5.31
C GLY A 46 -11.97 25.05 -4.95
N MET A 47 -11.11 24.54 -5.84
CA MET A 47 -10.34 23.30 -5.65
C MET A 47 -8.85 23.58 -5.56
N TYR A 48 -8.16 22.82 -4.72
CA TYR A 48 -6.71 22.86 -4.62
C TYR A 48 -6.11 21.49 -4.95
N THR A 49 -4.86 21.49 -5.41
CA THR A 49 -4.13 20.26 -5.75
C THR A 49 -2.66 20.38 -5.37
N PHE A 50 -2.14 19.33 -4.76
CA PHE A 50 -0.72 19.07 -4.60
C PHE A 50 -0.30 17.93 -5.52
N THR A 51 0.84 18.08 -6.16
CA THR A 51 1.51 17.02 -6.94
C THR A 51 2.79 16.61 -6.23
N ASN A 52 3.32 15.44 -6.58
CA ASN A 52 4.55 14.88 -6.01
C ASN A 52 4.48 14.68 -4.48
N MET A 53 3.31 14.29 -3.96
CA MET A 53 3.11 14.03 -2.52
C MET A 53 4.12 12.98 -1.98
N THR A 54 4.44 11.98 -2.81
CA THR A 54 5.42 10.93 -2.50
C THR A 54 6.84 11.44 -2.27
N ALA A 55 7.18 12.66 -2.70
CA ALA A 55 8.47 13.27 -2.40
C ALA A 55 8.57 13.68 -0.92
N TRP A 56 7.44 13.94 -0.27
CA TRP A 56 7.37 14.61 1.04
C TRP A 56 6.86 13.73 2.16
N ILE A 57 5.93 12.83 1.87
CA ILE A 57 5.30 11.92 2.83
C ILE A 57 5.81 10.53 2.54
N LYS A 58 6.54 9.94 3.50
CA LYS A 58 7.23 8.66 3.33
C LYS A 58 6.59 7.55 4.14
N ASN A 59 6.05 7.92 5.30
CA ASN A 59 5.52 6.96 6.26
C ASN A 59 4.18 7.43 6.80
N ASN A 60 3.37 6.51 7.33
CA ASN A 60 2.10 6.82 7.99
C ASN A 60 2.26 7.52 9.34
N GLU A 61 3.46 7.55 9.91
CA GLU A 61 3.78 8.30 11.12
C GLU A 61 4.11 9.78 10.84
N ASP A 62 4.27 10.18 9.57
CA ASP A 62 4.51 11.58 9.22
C ASP A 62 3.31 12.44 9.66
N MET A 63 3.59 13.54 10.37
CA MET A 63 2.57 14.52 10.74
C MET A 63 2.31 15.43 9.55
N VAL A 64 1.19 15.23 8.86
CA VAL A 64 0.84 15.97 7.65
C VAL A 64 -0.35 16.88 7.91
N GLU A 65 -0.19 18.15 7.55
CA GLU A 65 -1.22 19.18 7.69
C GLU A 65 -1.37 19.96 6.39
N ILE A 66 -2.63 20.25 6.04
CA ILE A 66 -2.98 21.19 4.98
C ILE A 66 -3.39 22.50 5.64
N VAL A 67 -2.66 23.57 5.36
CA VAL A 67 -2.80 24.86 6.04
C VAL A 67 -3.33 25.91 5.08
N GLY A 68 -4.51 26.44 5.36
CA GLY A 68 -5.14 27.54 4.64
C GLY A 68 -4.81 28.90 5.27
N ILE A 69 -4.28 29.81 4.46
CA ILE A 69 -3.76 31.12 4.85
C ILE A 69 -4.52 32.20 4.06
N ASP A 70 -4.93 33.29 4.71
CA ASP A 70 -5.61 34.40 4.06
C ASP A 70 -4.65 35.36 3.32
N ALA A 71 -5.21 36.41 2.70
CA ALA A 71 -4.44 37.39 1.94
C ALA A 71 -3.53 38.27 2.82
N GLN A 72 -3.74 38.28 4.13
CA GLN A 72 -2.92 38.99 5.11
C GLN A 72 -1.79 38.10 5.67
N GLY A 73 -1.68 36.86 5.19
CA GLY A 73 -0.68 35.90 5.66
C GLY A 73 -1.05 35.20 6.97
N VAL A 74 -2.30 35.33 7.43
CA VAL A 74 -2.78 34.72 8.68
C VAL A 74 -3.28 33.31 8.40
N VAL A 75 -2.82 32.34 9.19
CA VAL A 75 -3.39 30.98 9.18
C VAL A 75 -4.83 31.04 9.67
N ARG A 76 -5.78 30.64 8.81
CA ARG A 76 -7.21 30.62 9.13
C ARG A 76 -7.74 29.22 9.39
N LYS A 77 -7.14 28.21 8.77
CA LYS A 77 -7.55 26.82 8.92
C LYS A 77 -6.36 25.89 8.81
N THR A 78 -6.32 24.91 9.70
CA THR A 78 -5.42 23.75 9.60
C THR A 78 -6.28 22.50 9.51
N TYR A 79 -5.95 21.65 8.56
CA TYR A 79 -6.60 20.36 8.35
C TYR A 79 -5.54 19.26 8.51
N PRO A 80 -5.56 18.49 9.61
CA PRO A 80 -4.66 17.35 9.77
C PRO A 80 -5.08 16.24 8.81
N LEU A 81 -4.12 15.72 8.06
CA LEU A 81 -4.36 14.70 7.05
C LEU A 81 -4.18 13.31 7.64
N SER A 82 -5.23 12.48 7.61
CA SER A 82 -5.11 11.07 7.95
C SER A 82 -4.40 10.31 6.82
N ILE A 83 -3.38 9.54 7.16
CA ILE A 83 -2.63 8.71 6.21
C ILE A 83 -3.11 7.25 6.31
N LYS A 84 -3.44 6.66 5.17
CA LYS A 84 -3.80 5.26 5.01
C LYS A 84 -2.67 4.53 4.31
N ASP A 85 -1.90 3.74 5.06
CA ASP A 85 -0.83 2.91 4.49
C ASP A 85 -1.35 1.51 4.15
N GLU A 86 -1.64 1.32 2.87
CA GLU A 86 -2.11 0.05 2.30
C GLU A 86 -0.98 -0.78 1.67
N ARG A 87 0.30 -0.41 1.90
CA ARG A 87 1.42 -1.13 1.29
C ARG A 87 1.39 -2.59 1.73
N LEU A 88 1.62 -3.48 0.76
CA LEU A 88 1.78 -4.91 0.97
C LEU A 88 3.02 -5.33 0.17
N LEU A 89 4.08 -5.65 0.88
CA LEU A 89 5.38 -5.99 0.32
C LEU A 89 5.62 -7.49 0.48
N VAL A 90 5.85 -8.12 -0.67
CA VAL A 90 5.98 -9.56 -0.83
C VAL A 90 7.28 -9.85 -1.59
N SER A 91 7.92 -10.97 -1.30
CA SER A 91 9.02 -11.52 -2.09
C SER A 91 8.57 -12.76 -2.86
N ASP A 92 9.43 -13.28 -3.72
CA ASP A 92 9.20 -14.60 -4.32
C ASP A 92 9.10 -15.67 -3.22
N TYR A 93 8.26 -16.68 -3.45
CA TYR A 93 8.19 -17.88 -2.64
C TYR A 93 9.05 -18.97 -3.29
N VAL A 94 9.97 -19.55 -2.52
CA VAL A 94 10.74 -20.71 -2.97
C VAL A 94 9.93 -21.97 -2.72
N LEU A 95 9.66 -22.74 -3.78
CA LEU A 95 8.88 -23.96 -3.69
C LEU A 95 9.52 -24.93 -2.69
N GLY A 96 8.74 -25.40 -1.71
CA GLY A 96 9.19 -26.31 -0.68
C GLY A 96 9.48 -25.64 0.67
N GLU A 97 9.51 -24.31 0.75
CA GLU A 97 9.66 -23.59 2.02
C GLU A 97 8.40 -23.72 2.88
N ASP A 98 8.57 -24.07 4.16
CA ASP A 98 7.44 -24.23 5.07
C ASP A 98 6.84 -22.90 5.53
N THR A 99 7.63 -21.82 5.43
CA THR A 99 7.23 -20.48 5.89
C THR A 99 7.29 -19.46 4.78
N TYR A 100 6.45 -18.43 4.87
CA TYR A 100 6.47 -17.29 3.97
C TYR A 100 6.19 -16.00 4.74
N GLN A 101 6.98 -14.97 4.47
CA GLN A 101 6.97 -13.72 5.24
C GLN A 101 6.99 -12.50 4.32
N GLY A 102 6.51 -11.39 4.84
CA GLY A 102 6.56 -10.08 4.19
C GLY A 102 6.08 -9.00 5.15
N THR A 103 5.91 -7.79 4.63
CA THR A 103 5.49 -6.65 5.44
C THR A 103 4.22 -6.00 4.91
N PHE A 104 3.50 -5.32 5.79
CA PHE A 104 2.25 -4.66 5.49
C PHE A 104 2.12 -3.32 6.22
N GLY A 105 1.42 -2.39 5.61
CA GLY A 105 1.14 -1.05 6.12
C GLY A 105 0.02 -1.04 7.16
N GLY A 106 0.01 0.00 8.01
CA GLY A 106 -0.88 0.08 9.18
C GLY A 106 -2.39 0.09 8.89
N ALA A 107 -2.83 0.32 7.63
CA ALA A 107 -4.24 0.22 7.28
C ALA A 107 -4.73 -1.23 7.11
N ILE A 108 -3.81 -2.17 6.86
CA ILE A 108 -4.11 -3.59 6.74
C ILE A 108 -4.21 -4.18 8.16
N SER A 109 -5.35 -4.77 8.48
CA SER A 109 -5.58 -5.42 9.78
C SER A 109 -5.26 -6.91 9.75
N LYS A 110 -5.40 -7.56 8.60
CA LYS A 110 -5.18 -9.01 8.42
C LYS A 110 -4.55 -9.26 7.05
N VAL A 111 -3.66 -10.24 6.98
CA VAL A 111 -3.03 -10.71 5.75
C VAL A 111 -3.47 -12.14 5.48
N ARG A 112 -3.88 -12.45 4.25
CA ARG A 112 -4.44 -13.76 3.85
C ARG A 112 -3.67 -14.34 2.68
N LEU A 113 -3.37 -15.63 2.77
CA LEU A 113 -2.80 -16.43 1.70
C LEU A 113 -3.93 -16.98 0.86
N TRP A 114 -3.86 -16.74 -0.45
CA TRP A 114 -4.78 -17.28 -1.44
C TRP A 114 -4.03 -18.20 -2.38
N VAL A 115 -4.65 -19.34 -2.69
CA VAL A 115 -4.17 -20.30 -3.68
C VAL A 115 -5.33 -20.65 -4.58
N ASP A 116 -5.17 -20.41 -5.89
CA ASP A 116 -6.16 -20.66 -6.93
C ASP A 116 -7.53 -20.03 -6.63
N GLY A 117 -7.52 -18.75 -6.20
CA GLY A 117 -8.73 -18.00 -5.90
C GLY A 117 -9.43 -18.37 -4.57
N GLY A 118 -8.85 -19.29 -3.78
CA GLY A 118 -9.36 -19.66 -2.47
C GLY A 118 -8.45 -19.22 -1.33
N VAL A 119 -9.03 -18.66 -0.27
CA VAL A 119 -8.29 -18.39 0.97
C VAL A 119 -7.83 -19.71 1.60
N LYS A 120 -6.54 -19.84 1.86
CA LYS A 120 -5.95 -21.00 2.55
C LYS A 120 -5.58 -20.73 3.99
N GLN A 121 -5.00 -19.56 4.26
CA GLN A 121 -4.55 -19.21 5.61
C GLN A 121 -4.71 -17.71 5.88
N GLN A 122 -4.78 -17.37 7.16
CA GLN A 122 -4.58 -16.01 7.66
C GLN A 122 -3.24 -15.99 8.40
N ALA A 123 -2.41 -14.99 8.14
CA ALA A 123 -1.08 -14.89 8.71
C ALA A 123 -1.13 -14.63 10.22
N GLN A 124 -0.07 -15.03 10.92
CA GLN A 124 0.30 -14.39 12.18
C GLN A 124 0.92 -13.03 11.85
N THR A 125 0.59 -12.00 12.62
CA THR A 125 1.08 -10.63 12.38
C THR A 125 1.72 -10.05 13.62
N SER A 126 2.87 -9.41 13.46
CA SER A 126 3.55 -8.69 14.53
C SER A 126 4.32 -7.50 13.94
N GLN A 127 4.12 -6.31 14.50
CA GLN A 127 4.88 -5.10 14.16
C GLN A 127 5.04 -4.85 12.65
N GLY A 128 3.93 -4.91 11.89
CA GLY A 128 3.93 -4.69 10.43
C GLY A 128 4.53 -5.82 9.59
N THR A 129 4.87 -6.96 10.21
CA THR A 129 5.33 -8.19 9.53
C THR A 129 4.25 -9.25 9.61
N PHE A 130 4.08 -10.00 8.53
CA PHE A 130 3.20 -11.18 8.48
C PHE A 130 4.01 -12.45 8.26
N THR A 131 3.54 -13.56 8.82
CA THR A 131 4.14 -14.90 8.65
C THR A 131 3.05 -15.93 8.41
N PHE A 132 3.23 -16.73 7.37
CA PHE A 132 2.54 -18.01 7.15
C PHE A 132 3.50 -19.14 7.48
N SER A 133 2.97 -20.28 7.95
CA SER A 133 3.74 -21.47 8.34
C SER A 133 2.94 -22.72 8.00
N GLY A 134 3.57 -23.89 7.92
CA GLY A 134 2.88 -25.12 7.53
C GLY A 134 2.40 -25.06 6.07
N LEU A 135 3.19 -24.44 5.18
CA LEU A 135 2.82 -24.28 3.77
C LEU A 135 2.99 -25.58 2.99
N VAL A 136 3.87 -26.47 3.46
CA VAL A 136 4.12 -27.76 2.85
C VAL A 136 3.56 -28.90 3.72
N PRO A 137 3.17 -30.02 3.12
CA PRO A 137 3.10 -30.28 1.68
C PRO A 137 1.78 -29.81 1.04
N ASP A 138 0.81 -29.35 1.84
CA ASP A 138 -0.60 -29.33 1.40
C ASP A 138 -1.12 -27.99 0.88
N VAL A 139 -0.50 -26.87 1.27
CA VAL A 139 -0.99 -25.53 0.93
C VAL A 139 -0.49 -25.10 -0.44
N ILE A 140 0.83 -25.14 -0.64
CA ILE A 140 1.47 -24.79 -1.91
C ILE A 140 2.15 -26.05 -2.48
N LYS A 141 1.47 -26.70 -3.42
CA LYS A 141 1.83 -28.06 -3.87
C LYS A 141 2.84 -28.09 -5.00
N ASN A 142 2.90 -27.04 -5.81
CA ASN A 142 3.75 -26.92 -6.99
C ASN A 142 3.76 -25.47 -7.47
N ASP A 143 4.59 -25.19 -8.48
CA ASP A 143 4.78 -23.89 -9.11
C ASP A 143 3.68 -23.47 -10.12
N ARG A 144 2.61 -24.27 -10.28
CA ARG A 144 1.52 -24.01 -11.25
C ARG A 144 0.30 -23.34 -10.64
N VAL A 145 0.27 -23.19 -9.32
CA VAL A 145 -0.85 -22.54 -8.62
C VAL A 145 -0.72 -21.02 -8.69
N LEU A 146 -1.86 -20.32 -8.67
CA LEU A 146 -1.87 -18.89 -8.46
C LEU A 146 -1.73 -18.61 -6.96
N LEU A 147 -0.55 -18.15 -6.55
CA LEU A 147 -0.28 -17.73 -5.17
C LEU A 147 -0.47 -16.22 -5.03
N GLU A 148 -1.33 -15.81 -4.10
CA GLU A 148 -1.56 -14.39 -3.83
C GLU A 148 -1.57 -14.09 -2.34
N ILE A 149 -1.10 -12.91 -1.99
CA ILE A 149 -1.23 -12.34 -0.65
C ILE A 149 -2.21 -11.20 -0.73
N VAL A 150 -3.20 -11.23 0.16
CA VAL A 150 -4.27 -10.23 0.21
C VAL A 150 -4.30 -9.59 1.59
N GLY A 151 -4.06 -8.29 1.63
CA GLY A 151 -4.21 -7.44 2.81
C GLY A 151 -5.64 -6.90 2.89
N VAL A 152 -6.30 -7.10 4.03
CA VAL A 152 -7.67 -6.65 4.27
C VAL A 152 -7.77 -5.81 5.54
N ASN A 153 -8.77 -4.94 5.61
CA ASN A 153 -9.09 -4.22 6.85
C ASN A 153 -9.83 -5.11 7.86
N SER A 154 -10.20 -4.55 9.02
CA SER A 154 -10.91 -5.27 10.09
C SER A 154 -12.24 -5.89 9.65
N ASN A 155 -12.90 -5.29 8.66
CA ASN A 155 -14.16 -5.72 8.06
C ASN A 155 -13.97 -6.68 6.87
N TYR A 156 -12.75 -7.18 6.64
CA TYR A 156 -12.39 -8.04 5.51
C TYR A 156 -12.55 -7.40 4.11
N VAL A 157 -12.61 -6.08 4.03
CA VAL A 157 -12.53 -5.38 2.74
C VAL A 157 -11.07 -5.43 2.25
N GLU A 158 -10.89 -5.86 1.01
CA GLU A 158 -9.58 -5.89 0.34
C GLU A 158 -9.02 -4.47 0.17
N LEU A 159 -7.79 -4.28 0.63
CA LEU A 159 -7.03 -3.04 0.47
C LEU A 159 -5.87 -3.21 -0.52
N ALA A 160 -5.24 -4.39 -0.50
CA ALA A 160 -4.13 -4.71 -1.38
C ALA A 160 -4.10 -6.19 -1.73
N ARG A 161 -3.70 -6.50 -2.97
CA ARG A 161 -3.47 -7.85 -3.48
C ARG A 161 -2.17 -7.89 -4.24
N ARG A 162 -1.39 -8.94 -4.04
CA ARG A 162 -0.13 -9.18 -4.74
C ARG A 162 -0.05 -10.64 -5.18
N VAL A 163 0.27 -10.85 -6.45
CA VAL A 163 0.70 -12.17 -6.95
C VAL A 163 2.11 -12.41 -6.44
N VAL A 164 2.36 -13.60 -5.92
CA VAL A 164 3.68 -14.05 -5.45
C VAL A 164 4.27 -14.99 -6.49
N PRO A 165 5.39 -14.64 -7.13
CA PRO A 165 6.11 -15.57 -7.99
C PRO A 165 6.59 -16.79 -7.19
N ILE A 166 6.39 -17.98 -7.76
CA ILE A 166 6.92 -19.22 -7.20
C ILE A 166 8.18 -19.59 -7.97
N VAL A 167 9.28 -19.75 -7.25
CA VAL A 167 10.56 -20.17 -7.82
C VAL A 167 10.83 -21.61 -7.42
N ASP A 168 10.93 -22.49 -8.42
CA ASP A 168 11.30 -23.89 -8.26
C ASP A 168 12.78 -24.06 -8.66
N TYR A 169 13.66 -24.18 -7.66
CA TYR A 169 15.08 -24.42 -7.90
C TYR A 169 15.41 -25.91 -8.10
N HIS A 170 14.43 -26.82 -8.04
CA HIS A 170 14.68 -28.22 -8.34
C HIS A 170 14.90 -28.42 -9.85
N LEU A 171 16.06 -28.99 -10.20
CA LEU A 171 16.40 -29.36 -11.57
C LEU A 171 15.34 -30.32 -12.12
N ARG A 172 14.56 -29.85 -13.10
CA ARG A 172 13.76 -30.73 -13.96
C ARG A 172 14.71 -31.51 -14.86
N LEU A 173 15.16 -32.68 -14.42
CA LEU A 173 15.76 -33.66 -15.30
C LEU A 173 14.68 -34.11 -16.29
N ALA A 174 14.63 -33.47 -17.46
CA ALA A 174 13.92 -34.01 -18.60
C ALA A 174 14.66 -35.28 -19.03
N THR A 175 14.17 -36.44 -18.61
CA THR A 175 14.67 -37.73 -19.11
C THR A 175 14.26 -37.85 -20.57
N ALA A 176 15.10 -37.37 -21.48
CA ALA A 176 15.03 -37.76 -22.87
C ALA A 176 15.35 -39.26 -22.93
N THR A 177 14.33 -40.09 -23.13
CA THR A 177 14.51 -41.52 -23.40
C THR A 177 15.18 -41.61 -24.77
N TYR A 178 16.49 -41.78 -24.79
CA TYR A 178 17.22 -42.08 -26.01
C TYR A 178 16.94 -43.55 -26.36
N ILE A 179 16.02 -43.78 -27.29
CA ILE A 179 15.85 -45.10 -27.89
C ILE A 179 17.07 -45.33 -28.78
N LEU A 180 18.06 -46.07 -28.27
CA LEU A 180 19.09 -46.67 -29.10
C LEU A 180 18.40 -47.60 -30.09
N GLY A 181 18.48 -47.26 -31.38
CA GLY A 181 18.08 -48.16 -32.45
C GLY A 181 18.76 -49.52 -32.26
N SER A 182 17.94 -50.57 -32.25
CA SER A 182 18.40 -51.96 -32.19
C SER A 182 19.06 -52.35 -33.53
N PRO A 183 19.99 -53.33 -33.51
CA PRO A 183 21.01 -53.55 -34.54
C PRO A 183 20.48 -54.00 -35.91
#